data_AF-A0AAU4TZY3-F1
#
_entry.id   AF-A0AAU4TZY3-F1
#
_cell.length_a   1.000
_cell.length_b   1.000
_cell.length_c   1.000
_cell.angle_alpha   90.00
_cell.angle_beta   90.00
_cell.angle_gamma   90.00
#
_symmetry.space_group_name_H-M   'P 1'
#
loop_
_entity.id
_entity.type
_entity.pdbx_description
1 polymer ?
#
loop_
_entity_poly.entity_id
_entity_poly.type
_entity_poly.pdbx_seq_one_letter_code
_entity_poly.pdbx_strand_id
1 'polypeptide(L)' 'MISRPPIEVQQEVTHGNAIGIYFFDPEGNRNEVYLRLERDVRQPFRKSIDLDQEPADVFAEAERLLTEGGPAYQPVQ' A
#
# COMPACT_ATOMS: atom_id res chain seq x y z
N MET A 1 10.26 15.61 -27.59
CA MET A 1 9.74 15.28 -26.25
C MET A 1 10.50 14.06 -25.76
N ILE A 2 11.17 14.15 -24.62
CA ILE A 2 11.86 12.99 -24.03
C ILE A 2 10.80 12.19 -23.28
N SER A 3 10.54 10.96 -23.70
CA SER A 3 9.70 10.03 -22.94
C SER A 3 10.46 9.65 -21.67
N ARG A 4 9.88 9.90 -20.49
CA ARG A 4 10.42 9.36 -19.24
C ARG A 4 9.99 7.89 -19.11
N PRO A 5 10.83 7.01 -18.53
CA PRO A 5 10.41 5.65 -18.21
C PRO A 5 9.24 5.67 -17.21
N PRO A 6 8.38 4.65 -17.22
CA PRO A 6 7.32 4.53 -16.23
C PRO A 6 7.89 4.42 -14.82
N ILE A 7 7.19 4.99 -13.85
CA ILE A 7 7.53 4.85 -12.43
C ILE A 7 6.91 3.54 -11.95
N GLU A 8 7.74 2.64 -11.43
CA GLU A 8 7.30 1.35 -10.93
C GLU A 8 6.80 1.47 -9.49
N VAL A 9 5.66 0.82 -9.21
CA VAL A 9 5.17 0.64 -7.85
C VAL A 9 6.09 -0.36 -7.17
N GLN A 10 6.72 0.06 -6.07
CA GLN A 10 7.58 -0.79 -5.27
C GLN A 10 6.75 -1.69 -4.36
N GLN A 11 5.67 -1.14 -3.76
CA GLN A 11 4.93 -1.79 -2.68
C GLN A 11 3.49 -1.32 -2.65
N GLU A 12 2.60 -2.24 -2.29
CA GLU A 12 1.18 -2.02 -2.11
C GLU A 12 0.79 -2.45 -0.69
N VAL A 13 0.08 -1.58 0.01
CA VAL A 13 0.02 -1.65 1.47
C VAL A 13 -1.30 -1.16 2.02
N THR A 14 -1.73 -1.76 3.14
CA THR A 14 -2.74 -1.18 4.03
C THR A 14 -2.14 -0.89 5.41
N HIS A 15 -2.42 0.31 5.91
CA HIS A 15 -2.19 0.77 7.27
C HIS A 15 -3.43 0.61 8.16
N GLY A 16 -4.48 -0.04 7.63
CA GLY A 16 -5.77 -0.25 8.29
C GLY A 16 -6.64 1.02 8.30
N ASN A 17 -6.05 2.18 8.52
CA ASN A 17 -6.68 3.49 8.36
C ASN A 17 -6.33 4.17 7.02
N ALA A 18 -5.53 3.52 6.17
CA ALA A 18 -5.20 3.97 4.83
C ALA A 18 -4.79 2.81 3.94
N ILE A 19 -4.99 2.93 2.63
CA ILE A 19 -4.44 2.06 1.59
C ILE A 19 -3.46 2.89 0.77
N GLY A 20 -2.27 2.39 0.48
CA GLY A 20 -1.27 3.19 -0.22
C GLY A 20 -0.24 2.38 -0.99
N ILE A 21 0.49 3.10 -1.83
CA ILE A 21 1.61 2.60 -2.62
C ILE A 21 2.90 3.35 -2.27
N TYR A 22 4.01 2.64 -2.33
CA TYR A 22 5.35 3.24 -2.31
C TYR A 22 6.00 3.11 -3.68
N PHE A 23 6.74 4.14 -4.09
CA PHE A 23 7.53 4.15 -5.32
C PHE A 23 8.73 5.08 -5.17
N PHE A 24 9.68 5.00 -6.11
CA PHE A 24 10.82 5.91 -6.16
C PHE A 24 10.61 6.98 -7.23
N ASP A 25 10.93 8.24 -6.91
CA ASP A 25 11.03 9.28 -7.93
C ASP A 25 12.36 9.16 -8.71
N PRO A 26 12.55 9.94 -9.80
CA PRO A 26 13.78 9.89 -10.58
C PRO A 26 15.07 10.26 -9.83
N GLU A 27 14.98 10.86 -8.64
CA GLU A 27 16.12 11.22 -7.79
C GLU A 27 16.43 10.12 -6.76
N GLY A 28 15.60 9.06 -6.71
CA GLY A 28 15.73 7.96 -5.76
C GLY A 28 15.06 8.21 -4.42
N ASN A 29 14.26 9.27 -4.27
CA ASN A 29 13.50 9.46 -3.03
C ASN A 29 12.31 8.49 -3.02
N ARG A 30 12.10 7.86 -1.86
CA ARG A 30 10.95 6.98 -1.65
C ARG A 30 9.73 7.82 -1.29
N ASN A 31 8.73 7.77 -2.16
CA ASN A 31 7.47 8.51 -2.02
C ASN A 31 6.34 7.55 -1.67
N GLU A 32 5.28 8.09 -1.06
CA GLU A 32 4.05 7.37 -0.76
C GLU A 32 2.85 8.17 -1.26
N VAL A 33 1.90 7.47 -1.88
CA VAL A 33 0.56 7.99 -2.17
C VAL A 33 -0.44 7.07 -1.48
N TYR A 34 -1.38 7.64 -0.73
CA TYR A 34 -2.35 6.88 0.04
C TYR A 34 -3.77 7.46 -0.05
N LEU A 35 -4.75 6.56 0.01
CA LEU A 35 -6.15 6.83 0.28
C LEU A 35 -6.40 6.68 1.78
N ARG A 36 -6.80 7.77 2.43
CA ARG A 36 -7.21 7.72 3.85
C ARG A 36 -8.59 7.08 3.96
N LEU A 37 -8.74 6.20 4.95
CA LEU A 37 -10.01 5.61 5.35
C LEU A 37 -10.43 6.21 6.70
N GLU A 38 -11.72 6.45 6.89
CA GLU A 38 -12.26 6.94 8.16
C GLU A 38 -12.34 5.81 9.20
N ARG A 39 -11.17 5.33 9.64
CA ARG A 39 -11.04 4.27 10.65
C ARG A 39 -10.00 4.59 11.70
N ASP A 40 -10.28 4.18 12.93
CA ASP A 40 -9.34 4.26 14.04
C ASP A 40 -8.61 2.92 14.19
N VAL A 41 -7.39 2.85 13.64
CA VAL A 41 -6.53 1.66 13.71
C VAL A 41 -5.24 2.05 14.43
N ARG A 42 -4.96 1.37 15.54
CA ARG A 42 -3.74 1.57 16.33
C ARG A 42 -2.51 1.29 15.49
N GLN A 43 -1.63 2.28 15.39
CA GLN A 43 -0.34 2.15 14.73
C GLN A 43 0.74 1.62 15.69
N PRO A 44 1.76 0.90 15.20
CA PRO A 44 1.98 0.56 13.79
C PRO A 44 1.09 -0.60 13.31
N PHE A 45 0.41 -0.39 12.19
CA PHE A 45 -0.23 -1.47 11.43
C PHE A 45 0.23 -1.34 9.99
N ARG A 46 0.70 -2.45 9.41
CA ARG A 46 1.15 -2.48 8.03
C ARG A 46 1.10 -3.90 7.47
N LYS A 47 0.32 -4.10 6.42
CA LYS A 47 0.19 -5.36 5.69
C LYS A 47 0.33 -5.12 4.20
N SER A 48 0.89 -6.08 3.49
CA SER A 48 0.83 -6.10 2.02
C SER A 48 -0.62 -6.32 1.59
N ILE A 49 -1.00 -5.70 0.49
CA ILE A 49 -2.26 -5.94 -0.21
C ILE A 49 -1.97 -5.99 -1.71
N ASP A 50 -2.91 -6.51 -2.50
CA ASP A 50 -2.83 -6.57 -3.95
C ASP A 50 -3.89 -5.63 -4.55
N LEU A 51 -3.44 -4.62 -5.28
CA LEU A 51 -4.27 -3.57 -5.89
C LEU A 51 -4.64 -3.87 -7.34
N ASP A 52 -4.17 -4.98 -7.93
CA ASP A 52 -4.58 -5.43 -9.26
C ASP A 52 -5.99 -6.09 -9.26
N GLN A 53 -6.64 -6.14 -8.10
CA GLN A 53 -7.99 -6.65 -7.91
C GLN A 53 -9.07 -5.58 -8.13
N GLU A 54 -10.33 -6.01 -8.25
CA GLU A 54 -11.46 -5.08 -8.24
C GLU A 54 -11.52 -4.30 -6.91
N PRO A 55 -11.91 -3.00 -6.90
CA PRO A 55 -11.86 -2.18 -5.69
C PRO A 55 -12.60 -2.78 -4.49
N ALA A 56 -13.73 -3.45 -4.71
CA ALA A 56 -14.50 -4.09 -3.66
C ALA A 56 -13.71 -5.21 -2.95
N ASP A 57 -12.92 -5.98 -3.71
CA ASP A 57 -12.09 -7.05 -3.18
C ASP A 57 -10.89 -6.51 -2.41
N VAL A 58 -10.29 -5.40 -2.88
CA VAL A 58 -9.25 -4.67 -2.14
C VAL A 58 -9.77 -4.22 -0.76
N PHE A 59 -10.97 -3.63 -0.70
CA PHE A 59 -11.55 -3.22 0.58
C PHE A 59 -11.86 -4.43 1.46
N ALA A 60 -12.40 -5.52 0.91
CA ALA A 60 -12.68 -6.73 1.68
C ALA A 60 -11.40 -7.36 2.25
N GLU A 61 -10.32 -7.40 1.48
CA GLU A 61 -9.02 -7.88 1.92
C GLU A 61 -8.42 -6.98 3.02
N ALA A 62 -8.50 -5.66 2.87
CA ALA A 62 -8.06 -4.72 3.89
C ALA A 62 -8.80 -4.93 5.23
N GLU A 63 -10.12 -5.18 5.18
CA GLU A 63 -10.91 -5.52 6.37
C GLU A 63 -10.49 -6.85 6.99
N ARG A 64 -10.31 -7.89 6.17
CA ARG A 64 -9.88 -9.21 6.62
C ARG A 64 -8.55 -9.13 7.37
N LEU A 65 -7.59 -8.40 6.82
CA LEU A 65 -6.25 -8.19 7.39
C LEU A 65 -6.24 -7.46 8.75
N LEU A 66 -7.29 -6.69 9.10
CA LEU A 66 -7.40 -6.07 10.42
C LEU A 66 -7.60 -7.11 11.53
N THR A 67 -8.26 -8.22 11.21
CA THR A 67 -8.64 -9.26 12.18
C THR A 67 -7.70 -10.45 12.17
N GLU A 68 -6.94 -10.63 11.08
CA GLU A 68 -6.04 -11.76 10.92
C GLU A 68 -4.61 -11.48 11.41
N GLY A 69 -4.09 -12.40 12.23
CA GLY A 69 -2.71 -12.42 12.70
C GLY A 69 -1.68 -12.86 11.65
N GLY A 70 -1.87 -12.49 10.37
CA GLY A 70 -0.98 -12.86 9.27
C GLY A 70 0.44 -12.27 9.40
N PRO A 71 1.37 -12.60 8.49
CA PRO A 71 2.72 -12.04 8.50
C PRO A 71 2.68 -10.51 8.41
N ALA A 72 3.60 -9.84 9.10
CA ALA A 72 3.82 -8.41 8.89
C ALA A 72 4.43 -8.21 7.50
N TYR A 73 4.17 -7.03 6.92
CA TYR A 73 4.81 -6.59 5.69
C TYR A 73 6.34 -6.78 5.74
N GLN A 74 6.93 -7.29 4.64
CA GLN A 74 8.38 -7.41 4.48
C GLN A 74 8.88 -6.46 3.38
N PRO A 75 9.82 -5.54 3.68
CA PRO A 75 10.37 -4.62 2.70
C PRO A 75 11.05 -5.34 1.54
N VAL A 76 10.68 -4.95 0.33
CA VAL A 76 11.50 -5.23 -0.86
C VAL A 76 12.82 -4.48 -0.69
N GLN A 77 13.93 -5.22 -0.73
CA GLN A 77 15.28 -4.67 -0.63
C GLN A 77 15.66 -3.85 -1.87
#